data_AF-A0A954GMS2-F1
#
_entry.id   AF-A0A954GMS2-F1
#
_cell.length_a   1.000
_cell.length_b   1.000
_cell.length_c   1.000
_cell.angle_alpha   90.00
_cell.angle_beta   90.00
_cell.angle_gamma   90.00
#
_symmetry.space_group_name_H-M   'P 1'
#
loop_
_entity.id
_entity.type
_entity.pdbx_description
1 polymer ?
#
loop_
_entity_poly.entity_id
_entity_poly.type
_entity_poly.pdbx_seq_one_letter_code
_entity_poly.pdbx_strand_id
1 'polypeptide(L)'
;QDSIYFPISAFINLPKEWPENPLDIFRDASGGLKSPRKGFRWSDAAWGLVGLTAVVLLIWGVSRWTGKWSLFGRHQQRNAAAVRIAFFERFLAILKRHGLHQKDAQTPLEFALEVAGKLNERLMRAGLQAWPPELVTKFYDVRYGQHPASADELKHLNQRLDELERCLAVR
;
A
#
# COMPACT_ATOMS: atom_id res chain seq x y z
N GLN A 1 18.45 30.64 5.49
CA GLN A 1 18.25 30.29 6.92
C GLN A 1 17.01 31.06 7.34
N ASP A 2 15.85 30.59 6.88
CA ASP A 2 14.57 31.27 7.04
C ASP A 2 13.83 30.63 8.21
N SER A 3 13.73 31.36 9.32
CA SER A 3 12.89 30.99 10.45
C SER A 3 11.62 31.83 10.39
N ILE A 4 10.51 31.15 10.07
CA ILE A 4 9.18 31.71 9.97
C ILE A 4 8.64 31.93 11.39
N TYR A 5 8.49 33.19 11.80
CA TYR A 5 7.81 33.57 13.03
C TYR A 5 6.38 34.03 12.69
N PHE A 6 5.39 33.22 13.04
CA PHE A 6 3.97 33.60 13.00
C PHE A 6 3.55 34.17 14.37
N PRO A 7 3.07 35.42 14.47
CA PRO A 7 2.56 35.94 15.74
C PRO A 7 1.17 35.37 16.07
N ILE A 8 1.01 34.92 17.32
CA ILE A 8 -0.20 34.32 17.92
C ILE A 8 -1.37 35.32 18.07
N SER A 9 -1.20 36.57 17.67
CA SER A 9 -2.16 37.65 17.89
C SER A 9 -3.44 37.60 17.03
N ALA A 10 -3.58 36.63 16.12
CA ALA A 10 -4.72 36.55 15.21
C ALA A 10 -5.98 35.84 15.76
N PHE A 11 -5.97 35.32 17.00
CA PHE A 11 -7.01 34.37 17.44
C PHE A 11 -7.98 34.82 18.54
N ILE A 12 -7.95 36.07 19.02
CA ILE A 12 -8.81 36.45 20.15
C ILE A 12 -9.61 37.72 19.84
N ASN A 13 -10.69 37.57 19.08
CA ASN A 13 -11.83 38.49 19.14
C ASN A 13 -12.86 37.88 20.10
N LEU A 14 -12.71 38.14 21.40
CA LEU A 14 -13.77 37.86 22.37
C LEU A 14 -14.79 39.01 22.36
N PRO A 15 -16.10 38.71 22.44
CA PRO A 15 -17.12 39.74 22.65
C PRO A 15 -16.90 40.43 24.00
N LYS A 16 -17.07 41.76 24.03
CA LYS A 16 -16.72 42.66 25.14
C LYS A 16 -17.64 42.55 26.37
N GLU A 17 -18.76 41.86 26.26
CA GLU A 17 -19.80 41.84 27.29
C GLU A 17 -20.21 40.38 27.55
N TRP A 18 -19.89 39.89 28.75
CA TRP A 18 -20.32 38.57 29.23
C TRP A 18 -21.74 38.70 29.80
N PRO A 19 -22.69 37.81 29.41
CA PRO A 19 -24.01 37.78 30.03
C PRO A 19 -23.87 37.39 31.51
N GLU A 20 -24.63 38.05 32.39
CA GLU A 20 -24.55 37.87 33.84
C GLU A 20 -24.92 36.44 34.31
N ASN A 21 -25.54 35.64 33.45
CA ASN A 21 -25.87 34.25 33.75
C ASN A 21 -25.45 33.31 32.60
N PRO A 22 -24.41 32.47 32.78
CA PRO A 22 -23.90 31.59 31.74
C PRO A 22 -24.87 30.46 31.35
N LEU A 23 -25.95 30.26 32.12
CA LEU A 23 -26.93 29.20 31.86
C LEU A 23 -27.97 29.56 30.78
N ASP A 24 -28.11 30.83 30.39
CA ASP A 24 -29.05 31.23 29.33
C ASP A 24 -28.59 30.79 27.93
N ILE A 25 -27.28 30.62 27.72
CA ILE A 25 -26.69 30.13 26.46
C ILE A 25 -27.21 28.73 26.12
N PHE A 26 -27.53 27.92 27.13
CA PHE A 26 -27.98 26.54 26.94
C PHE A 26 -29.50 26.40 26.74
N ARG A 27 -30.28 27.42 27.11
CA ARG A 27 -31.76 27.36 27.02
C ARG A 27 -32.25 27.56 25.59
N ASP A 28 -31.56 28.37 24.80
CA ASP A 28 -31.96 28.72 23.42
C ASP A 28 -31.62 27.62 22.39
N ALA A 29 -30.70 26.69 22.72
CA ALA A 29 -30.29 25.61 21.82
C ALA A 29 -31.33 24.47 21.67
N SER A 30 -32.41 24.46 22.45
CA SER A 30 -33.38 23.36 22.48
C SER A 30 -34.66 23.58 21.64
N GLY A 31 -34.84 24.78 21.07
CA GLY A 31 -36.07 25.17 20.34
C GLY A 31 -36.23 24.64 18.91
N GLY A 32 -35.45 23.65 18.48
CA GLY A 32 -35.24 23.34 17.06
C GLY A 32 -35.53 21.91 16.59
N LEU A 33 -36.29 21.09 17.31
CA LEU A 33 -36.64 19.74 16.85
C LEU A 33 -37.86 19.78 15.91
N LYS A 34 -37.60 20.12 14.64
CA LYS A 34 -38.53 19.85 13.53
C LYS A 34 -38.75 18.34 13.44
N SER A 35 -39.94 17.89 13.80
CA SER A 35 -40.36 16.49 13.63
C SER A 35 -40.46 16.13 12.14
N PRO A 36 -39.78 15.09 11.65
CA PRO A 36 -40.16 14.47 10.39
C PRO A 36 -41.14 13.34 10.69
N ARG A 37 -42.44 13.62 10.61
CA ARG A 37 -43.46 12.57 10.43
C ARG A 37 -43.36 12.06 9.00
N LYS A 38 -42.52 11.04 8.76
CA LYS A 38 -42.70 10.09 7.67
C LYS A 38 -42.63 8.69 8.27
N GLY A 39 -43.75 7.96 8.20
CA GLY A 39 -43.90 6.64 8.79
C GLY A 39 -42.80 5.71 8.29
N PHE A 40 -42.11 5.07 9.23
CA PHE A 40 -41.11 4.05 8.98
C PHE A 40 -41.76 2.86 8.30
N ARG A 41 -41.65 2.77 6.98
CA ARG A 41 -42.13 1.64 6.19
C ARG A 41 -41.10 0.52 6.32
N TRP A 42 -41.47 -0.59 6.94
CA TRP A 42 -40.59 -1.76 7.15
C TRP A 42 -40.01 -2.33 5.84
N SER A 43 -40.61 -2.02 4.69
CA SER A 43 -40.05 -2.31 3.36
C SER A 43 -38.72 -1.63 3.09
N ASP A 44 -38.49 -0.43 3.65
CA ASP A 44 -37.29 0.36 3.37
C ASP A 44 -36.09 -0.11 4.22
N ALA A 45 -36.36 -0.73 5.38
CA ALA A 45 -35.35 -1.35 6.23
C ALA A 45 -34.79 -2.65 5.63
N ALA A 46 -35.62 -3.44 4.93
CA ALA A 46 -35.20 -4.68 4.29
C ALA A 46 -34.21 -4.45 3.14
N TRP A 47 -34.45 -3.42 2.31
CA TRP A 47 -33.52 -3.03 1.25
C TRP A 47 -32.21 -2.48 1.79
N GLY A 48 -32.23 -1.81 2.95
CA GLY A 48 -31.01 -1.37 3.64
C GLY A 48 -30.08 -2.54 3.98
N LEU A 49 -30.62 -3.66 4.47
CA LEU A 49 -29.82 -4.83 4.86
C LEU A 49 -29.25 -5.59 3.64
N VAL A 50 -30.03 -5.69 2.56
CA VAL A 50 -29.59 -6.30 1.30
C VAL A 50 -28.51 -5.43 0.63
N GLY A 51 -28.69 -4.11 0.64
CA GLY A 51 -27.68 -3.18 0.15
C GLY A 51 -26.38 -3.25 0.96
N LEU A 52 -26.48 -3.31 2.30
CA LEU A 52 -25.32 -3.40 3.17
C LEU A 52 -24.54 -4.72 2.97
N THR A 53 -25.24 -5.84 2.88
CA THR A 53 -24.60 -7.14 2.63
C THR A 53 -23.97 -7.22 1.24
N ALA A 54 -24.63 -6.68 0.22
CA ALA A 54 -24.05 -6.56 -1.12
C ALA A 54 -22.78 -5.68 -1.12
N VAL A 55 -22.79 -4.56 -0.40
CA VAL A 55 -21.62 -3.67 -0.26
C VAL A 55 -20.49 -4.35 0.51
N VAL A 56 -20.78 -5.07 1.59
CA VAL A 56 -19.77 -5.82 2.35
C VAL A 56 -19.16 -6.93 1.50
N LEU A 57 -19.96 -7.67 0.73
CA LEU A 57 -19.47 -8.69 -0.19
C LEU A 57 -18.69 -8.10 -1.37
N LEU A 58 -19.07 -6.92 -1.86
CA LEU A 58 -18.31 -6.17 -2.86
C LEU A 58 -16.96 -5.72 -2.29
N ILE A 59 -16.94 -5.15 -1.08
CA ILE A 59 -15.70 -4.75 -0.39
C ILE A 59 -14.83 -5.97 -0.10
N TRP A 60 -15.41 -7.09 0.31
CA TRP A 60 -14.67 -8.32 0.59
C TRP A 60 -14.14 -9.00 -0.68
N GLY A 61 -14.93 -9.07 -1.74
CA GLY A 61 -14.53 -9.58 -3.05
C GLY A 61 -13.45 -8.71 -3.71
N VAL A 62 -13.62 -7.38 -3.67
CA VAL A 62 -12.62 -6.43 -4.16
C VAL A 62 -11.36 -6.47 -3.30
N SER A 63 -11.46 -6.56 -1.97
CA SER A 63 -10.27 -6.61 -1.08
C SER A 63 -9.46 -7.90 -1.24
N ARG A 64 -10.10 -9.02 -1.60
CA ARG A 64 -9.38 -10.24 -1.98
C ARG A 64 -8.68 -10.12 -3.34
N TRP A 65 -9.14 -9.20 -4.20
CA TRP A 65 -8.55 -8.94 -5.51
C TRP A 65 -7.51 -7.80 -5.49
N THR A 66 -7.62 -6.85 -4.56
CA THR A 66 -6.71 -5.70 -4.40
C THR A 66 -5.45 -6.00 -3.59
N GLY A 67 -5.32 -7.19 -2.99
CA GLY A 67 -4.04 -7.73 -2.52
C GLY A 67 -2.97 -7.86 -3.63
N LYS A 68 -3.33 -7.60 -4.89
CA LYS A 68 -2.41 -7.52 -6.04
C LYS A 68 -2.20 -6.10 -6.61
N TRP A 69 -2.87 -5.05 -6.12
CA TRP A 69 -2.85 -3.71 -6.76
C TRP A 69 -2.50 -2.56 -5.79
N SER A 70 -1.65 -2.82 -4.78
CA SER A 70 -1.20 -1.84 -3.78
C SER A 70 -0.19 -0.78 -4.30
N LEU A 71 -0.10 -0.47 -5.60
CA LEU A 71 0.99 0.38 -6.10
C LEU A 71 0.64 1.43 -7.17
N PHE A 72 -0.62 1.75 -7.43
CA PHE A 72 -0.92 2.82 -8.40
C PHE A 72 -1.94 3.80 -7.84
N GLY A 73 -1.50 5.01 -7.47
CA GLY A 73 -2.47 6.11 -7.38
C GLY A 73 -2.03 7.49 -6.88
N ARG A 74 -1.00 7.68 -6.06
CA ARG A 74 -0.77 9.03 -5.46
C ARG A 74 0.67 9.54 -5.26
N HIS A 75 1.70 8.91 -5.84
CA HIS A 75 3.10 9.30 -5.59
C HIS A 75 3.94 9.59 -6.84
N GLN A 76 3.37 10.20 -7.86
CA GLN A 76 4.02 10.38 -9.17
C GLN A 76 5.34 11.17 -9.15
N GLN A 77 5.65 11.91 -8.08
CA GLN A 77 6.96 12.56 -7.88
C GLN A 77 7.94 11.76 -6.98
N ARG A 78 7.49 10.80 -6.16
CA ARG A 78 8.35 9.80 -5.48
C ARG A 78 8.63 8.56 -6.33
N ASN A 79 7.95 8.44 -7.47
CA ASN A 79 7.99 7.29 -8.37
C ASN A 79 9.38 6.98 -8.95
N ALA A 80 10.25 7.96 -9.19
CA ALA A 80 11.59 7.66 -9.70
C ALA A 80 12.45 6.86 -8.69
N ALA A 81 12.21 7.02 -7.37
CA ALA A 81 12.90 6.25 -6.33
C ALA A 81 12.11 4.98 -5.92
N ALA A 82 10.79 4.98 -6.05
CA ALA A 82 9.95 3.80 -5.76
C ALA A 82 10.04 2.73 -6.87
N VAL A 83 10.12 3.14 -8.14
CA VAL A 83 10.31 2.22 -9.28
C VAL A 83 11.64 1.46 -9.17
N ARG A 84 12.65 2.05 -8.53
CA ARG A 84 13.99 1.49 -8.33
C ARG A 84 14.03 0.23 -7.43
N ILE A 85 12.99 -0.02 -6.63
CA ILE A 85 12.94 -1.16 -5.68
C ILE A 85 11.83 -2.17 -6.06
N ALA A 86 10.90 -1.80 -6.95
CA ALA A 86 9.75 -2.60 -7.31
C ALA A 86 10.08 -4.01 -7.86
N PHE A 87 11.19 -4.16 -8.60
CA PHE A 87 11.58 -5.47 -9.13
C PHE A 87 12.06 -6.43 -8.02
N PHE A 88 12.72 -5.91 -6.99
CA PHE A 88 13.19 -6.72 -5.86
C PHE A 88 12.01 -7.14 -4.97
N GLU A 89 11.05 -6.25 -4.73
CA GLU A 89 9.80 -6.59 -4.05
C GLU A 89 9.02 -7.67 -4.82
N ARG A 90 8.99 -7.57 -6.15
CA ARG A 90 8.36 -8.59 -7.01
C ARG A 90 9.07 -9.95 -6.89
N PHE A 91 10.40 -9.97 -6.86
CA PHE A 91 11.17 -11.19 -6.62
C PHE A 91 10.79 -11.86 -5.29
N LEU A 92 10.76 -11.10 -4.19
CA LEU A 92 10.32 -11.61 -2.89
C LEU A 92 8.88 -12.12 -2.91
N ALA A 93 7.98 -11.41 -3.61
CA ALA A 93 6.59 -11.82 -3.72
C ALA A 93 6.40 -13.13 -4.50
N ILE A 94 7.18 -13.36 -5.57
CA ILE A 94 7.16 -14.62 -6.31
C ILE A 94 7.58 -15.76 -5.37
N LEU A 95 8.74 -15.63 -4.72
CA LEU A 95 9.27 -16.66 -3.82
C LEU A 95 8.32 -16.96 -2.65
N LYS A 96 7.71 -15.92 -2.06
CA LYS A 96 6.73 -16.04 -0.98
C LYS A 96 5.54 -16.92 -1.36
N ARG A 97 5.05 -16.81 -2.60
CA ARG A 97 3.93 -17.66 -3.09
C ARG A 97 4.30 -19.14 -3.16
N HIS A 98 5.59 -19.44 -3.26
CA HIS A 98 6.13 -20.80 -3.26
C HIS A 98 6.68 -21.23 -1.88
N GLY A 99 6.31 -20.52 -0.80
CA GLY A 99 6.68 -20.87 0.57
C GLY A 99 8.12 -20.54 0.94
N LEU A 100 8.83 -19.76 0.12
CA LEU A 100 10.19 -19.30 0.40
C LEU A 100 10.14 -17.88 0.95
N HIS A 101 10.65 -17.70 2.16
CA HIS A 101 10.64 -16.42 2.87
C HIS A 101 12.05 -16.08 3.33
N GLN A 102 12.41 -14.80 3.22
CA GLN A 102 13.60 -14.26 3.84
C GLN A 102 13.40 -14.24 5.36
N LYS A 103 14.39 -14.74 6.11
CA LYS A 103 14.38 -14.70 7.58
C LYS A 103 14.79 -13.31 8.08
N ASP A 104 14.34 -12.92 9.27
CA ASP A 104 14.57 -11.57 9.82
C ASP A 104 16.07 -11.19 9.92
N ALA A 105 16.94 -12.15 10.23
CA ALA A 105 18.38 -11.93 10.34
C ALA A 105 19.15 -12.19 9.03
N GLN A 106 18.47 -12.64 7.97
CA GLN A 106 19.12 -13.05 6.72
C GLN A 106 19.25 -11.85 5.77
N THR A 107 20.43 -11.67 5.18
CA THR A 107 20.62 -10.61 4.18
C THR A 107 19.93 -10.99 2.86
N PRO A 108 19.55 -10.01 2.02
CA PRO A 108 19.02 -10.29 0.68
C PRO A 108 19.90 -11.23 -0.16
N LEU A 109 21.22 -11.09 -0.05
CA LEU A 109 22.17 -11.91 -0.82
C LEU A 109 22.22 -13.34 -0.30
N GLU A 110 22.26 -13.53 1.01
CA GLU A 110 22.18 -14.85 1.64
C GLU A 110 20.88 -15.56 1.27
N PHE A 111 19.76 -14.83 1.27
CA PHE A 111 18.48 -15.37 0.85
C PHE A 111 18.48 -15.79 -0.62
N ALA A 112 19.03 -14.96 -1.51
CA ALA A 112 19.13 -15.31 -2.92
C ALA A 112 20.04 -16.52 -3.18
N LEU A 113 21.14 -16.67 -2.44
CA LEU A 113 21.98 -17.86 -2.50
C LEU A 113 21.25 -19.11 -1.99
N GLU A 114 20.50 -19.00 -0.89
CA GLU A 114 19.66 -20.09 -0.38
C GLU A 114 18.60 -20.51 -1.41
N VAL A 115 17.96 -19.54 -2.06
CA VAL A 115 16.97 -19.77 -3.14
C VAL A 115 17.62 -20.47 -4.33
N ALA A 116 18.80 -20.01 -4.77
CA ALA A 116 19.54 -20.64 -5.85
C ALA A 116 19.88 -22.11 -5.54
N GLY A 117 20.28 -22.41 -4.31
CA GLY A 117 20.53 -23.77 -3.85
C GLY A 117 19.27 -24.64 -3.77
N LYS A 118 18.20 -24.12 -3.13
CA LYS A 118 16.94 -24.87 -2.94
C LYS A 118 16.21 -25.17 -4.24
N LEU A 119 16.30 -24.28 -5.22
CA LEU A 119 15.60 -24.39 -6.50
C LEU A 119 16.53 -24.75 -7.65
N ASN A 120 17.74 -25.24 -7.35
CA ASN A 120 18.83 -25.43 -8.30
C ASN A 120 18.40 -26.14 -9.60
N GLU A 121 17.75 -27.30 -9.51
CA GLU A 121 17.33 -28.07 -10.68
C GLU A 121 16.28 -27.36 -11.55
N ARG A 122 15.37 -26.62 -10.91
CA ARG A 122 14.32 -25.86 -11.61
C ARG A 122 14.93 -24.65 -12.30
N LEU A 123 15.75 -23.89 -11.58
CA LEU A 123 16.46 -22.74 -12.12
C LEU A 123 17.43 -23.13 -13.23
N MET A 124 18.14 -24.25 -13.10
CA MET A 124 19.05 -24.76 -14.13
C MET A 124 18.30 -25.07 -15.43
N ARG A 125 17.13 -25.73 -15.37
CA ARG A 125 16.29 -26.00 -16.55
C ARG A 125 15.81 -24.73 -17.25
N ALA A 126 15.66 -23.64 -16.51
CA ALA A 126 15.27 -22.32 -17.03
C ALA A 126 16.47 -21.41 -17.34
N GLY A 127 17.71 -21.86 -17.19
CA GLY A 127 18.90 -21.00 -17.39
C GLY A 127 18.99 -19.81 -16.41
N LEU A 128 18.45 -19.97 -15.21
CA LEU A 128 18.36 -18.96 -14.16
C LEU A 128 19.19 -19.30 -12.90
N GLN A 129 20.03 -20.33 -12.93
CA GLN A 129 20.73 -20.83 -11.74
C GLN A 129 21.55 -19.75 -11.00
N ALA A 130 22.31 -18.93 -11.74
CA ALA A 130 23.12 -17.84 -11.18
C ALA A 130 22.35 -16.52 -10.99
N TRP A 131 21.11 -16.46 -11.47
CA TRP A 131 20.40 -15.20 -11.61
C TRP A 131 19.85 -14.59 -10.30
N PRO A 132 19.35 -15.36 -9.31
CA PRO A 132 18.86 -14.76 -8.07
C PRO A 132 19.92 -13.93 -7.33
N PRO A 133 21.18 -14.41 -7.14
CA PRO A 133 22.25 -13.59 -6.58
C PRO A 133 22.58 -12.36 -7.44
N GLU A 134 22.62 -12.50 -8.77
CA GLU A 134 22.86 -11.36 -9.69
C GLU A 134 21.79 -10.27 -9.56
N LEU A 135 20.51 -10.67 -9.42
CA LEU A 135 19.40 -9.73 -9.19
C LEU A 135 19.60 -8.93 -7.90
N VAL A 136 20.08 -9.57 -6.83
CA VAL A 136 20.35 -8.87 -5.56
C VAL A 136 21.53 -7.93 -5.68
N THR A 137 22.58 -8.30 -6.41
CA THR A 137 23.69 -7.38 -6.71
C THR A 137 23.16 -6.15 -7.44
N LYS A 138 22.29 -6.32 -8.44
CA LYS A 138 21.63 -5.20 -9.14
C LYS A 138 20.74 -4.37 -8.21
N PHE A 139 20.06 -5.00 -7.25
CA PHE A 139 19.33 -4.27 -6.22
C PHE A 139 20.25 -3.39 -5.36
N TYR A 140 21.44 -3.88 -4.99
CA TYR A 140 22.43 -3.07 -4.27
C TYR A 140 23.01 -1.94 -5.12
N ASP A 141 23.28 -2.17 -6.41
CA ASP A 141 23.74 -1.14 -7.34
C ASP A 141 22.72 0.01 -7.46
N VAL A 142 21.44 -0.34 -7.56
CA VAL A 142 20.35 0.64 -7.68
C VAL A 142 20.07 1.36 -6.37
N ARG A 143 20.14 0.65 -5.24
CA ARG A 143 19.84 1.19 -3.90
C ARG A 143 20.94 2.10 -3.37
N TYR A 144 22.21 1.70 -3.55
CA TYR A 144 23.36 2.38 -2.93
C TYR A 144 24.29 3.02 -3.96
N GLY A 145 24.34 2.50 -5.18
CA GLY A 145 25.33 2.89 -6.19
C GLY A 145 25.01 4.17 -6.96
N GLN A 146 23.91 4.89 -6.67
CA GLN A 146 23.46 6.05 -7.46
C GLN A 146 23.24 5.75 -8.96
N HIS A 147 23.21 4.48 -9.36
CA HIS A 147 22.95 4.03 -10.73
C HIS A 147 21.48 3.59 -10.85
N PRO A 148 20.54 4.49 -11.23
CA PRO A 148 19.21 4.04 -11.59
C PRO A 148 19.29 3.01 -12.70
N ALA A 149 18.60 1.88 -12.52
CA ALA A 149 18.37 0.98 -13.63
C ALA A 149 17.64 1.74 -14.75
N SER A 150 18.21 1.67 -15.95
CA SER A 150 17.59 2.19 -17.16
C SER A 150 16.27 1.47 -17.46
N ALA A 151 15.43 2.08 -18.30
CA ALA A 151 14.17 1.46 -18.71
C ALA A 151 14.38 0.08 -19.37
N ASP A 152 15.46 -0.07 -20.14
CA ASP A 152 15.81 -1.33 -20.80
C ASP A 152 16.29 -2.39 -19.80
N GLU A 153 17.11 -2.01 -18.81
CA GLU A 153 17.52 -2.91 -17.73
C GLU A 153 16.31 -3.37 -16.90
N LEU A 154 15.40 -2.45 -16.56
CA LEU A 154 14.17 -2.80 -15.84
C LEU A 154 13.27 -3.73 -16.67
N LYS A 155 13.19 -3.53 -17.98
CA LYS A 155 12.45 -4.42 -18.88
C LYS A 155 13.07 -5.82 -18.87
N HIS A 156 14.40 -5.92 -18.98
CA HIS A 156 15.11 -7.18 -18.93
C HIS A 156 14.96 -7.88 -17.57
N LEU A 157 15.08 -7.16 -16.45
CA LEU A 157 14.84 -7.69 -15.11
C LEU A 157 13.41 -8.24 -14.97
N ASN A 158 12.41 -7.53 -15.48
CA ASN A 158 11.02 -7.98 -15.45
C ASN A 158 10.79 -9.25 -16.28
N GLN A 159 11.39 -9.34 -17.47
CA GLN A 159 11.31 -10.55 -18.31
C GLN A 159 11.90 -11.77 -17.60
N ARG A 160 13.03 -11.60 -16.92
CA ARG A 160 13.65 -12.67 -16.14
C ARG A 160 12.82 -13.04 -14.90
N LEU A 161 12.14 -12.07 -14.26
CA LEU A 161 11.15 -12.35 -13.22
C LEU A 161 9.95 -13.15 -13.75
N ASP A 162 9.48 -12.86 -14.97
CA ASP A 162 8.40 -13.63 -15.63
C ASP A 162 8.85 -15.07 -15.92
N GLU A 163 10.12 -15.26 -16.30
CA GLU A 163 10.72 -16.58 -16.50
C GLU A 163 10.85 -17.36 -15.18
N LEU A 164 11.28 -16.69 -14.11
CA LEU A 164 11.31 -17.27 -12.77
C LEU A 164 9.91 -17.72 -12.33
N GLU A 165 8.90 -16.86 -12.44
CA GLU A 165 7.53 -17.20 -12.04
C GLU A 165 6.98 -18.39 -12.84
N ARG A 166 7.25 -18.45 -14.16
CA ARG A 166 6.87 -19.60 -15.00
C ARG A 166 7.58 -20.89 -14.57
N CYS A 167 8.88 -20.82 -14.31
CA CYS A 167 9.67 -21.98 -13.87
C CYS A 167 9.14 -22.57 -12.56
N LEU A 168 8.70 -21.73 -11.62
CA LEU A 168 8.19 -22.17 -10.32
C LEU A 168 6.72 -22.61 -10.35
N ALA A 169 5.95 -22.18 -11.34
CA ALA A 169 4.56 -22.59 -11.54
C ALA A 169 4.44 -24.05 -12.04
N VAL A 170 5.45 -24.56 -12.74
CA VAL A 170 5.47 -25.95 -13.21
C VAL A 170 5.78 -26.88 -12.01
N ARG A 171 4.81 -27.74 -11.67
CA ARG A 171 4.88 -28.62 -10.50
C ARG A 171 5.79 -29.82 -10.73
#